data_AF-A0A946AP53-F1
#
_entry.id   AF-A0A946AP53-F1
#
_cell.length_a   1.000
_cell.length_b   1.000
_cell.length_c   1.000
_cell.angle_alpha   90.00
_cell.angle_beta   90.00
_cell.angle_gamma   90.00
#
_symmetry.space_group_name_H-M   'P 1'
#
loop_
_entity.id
_entity.type
_entity.pdbx_description
1 polymer ?
#
loop_
_entity_poly.entity_id
_entity_poly.type
_entity_poly.pdbx_seq_one_letter_code
_entity_poly.pdbx_strand_id
1 'polypeptide(L)'
;QPVKWVRIHNLPDFVYFNHAQHVSVAGIECQKCHGPVEEMEIMYQHSSLTMGWCINCHRETNVKVKDNEYYTKIHEELSKKYGVEKLTAAQMGGLECGKCHY
;
A
#
# COMPACT_ATOMS: atom_id res chain seq x y z
N GLN A 1 -9.24 -5.55 -35.06
CA GLN A 1 -8.52 -6.33 -34.04
C GLN A 1 -8.19 -5.38 -32.88
N PRO A 2 -8.21 -5.83 -31.61
CA PRO A 2 -7.88 -4.98 -30.46
C PRO A 2 -6.37 -4.68 -30.40
N VAL A 3 -6.02 -3.56 -29.78
CA VAL A 3 -4.63 -3.20 -29.51
C VAL A 3 -4.02 -4.21 -28.53
N LYS A 4 -2.84 -4.73 -28.87
CA LYS A 4 -2.09 -5.68 -28.03
C LYS A 4 -1.17 -4.91 -27.08
N TRP A 5 -1.71 -4.51 -25.94
CA TRP A 5 -0.94 -3.84 -24.90
C TRP A 5 0.08 -4.77 -24.23
N VAL A 6 1.26 -4.24 -23.95
CA VAL A 6 2.27 -4.91 -23.12
C VAL A 6 2.12 -4.40 -21.69
N ARG A 7 1.80 -5.30 -20.75
CA ARG A 7 1.72 -4.96 -19.34
C ARG A 7 3.11 -5.00 -18.71
N ILE A 8 3.61 -3.84 -18.25
CA ILE A 8 4.96 -3.72 -17.67
C ILE A 8 4.98 -3.94 -16.15
N HIS A 9 3.91 -3.60 -15.44
CA HIS A 9 3.80 -3.79 -13.98
C HIS A 9 3.12 -5.13 -13.68
N ASN A 10 3.90 -6.11 -13.23
CA ASN A 10 3.43 -7.44 -12.88
C ASN A 10 3.95 -7.84 -11.50
N LEU A 11 3.06 -8.47 -10.72
CA LEU A 11 3.42 -9.20 -9.50
C LEU A 11 3.15 -10.68 -9.75
N PRO A 12 3.84 -11.59 -9.05
CA PRO A 12 3.50 -13.00 -9.07
C PRO A 12 2.05 -13.24 -8.64
N ASP A 13 1.44 -14.29 -9.15
CA ASP A 13 0.04 -14.66 -8.93
C ASP A 13 -0.29 -15.03 -7.48
N PHE A 14 0.68 -15.53 -6.73
CA PHE A 14 0.56 -15.77 -5.28
C PHE A 14 0.56 -14.48 -4.43
N VAL A 15 0.63 -13.30 -5.06
CA VAL A 15 0.52 -12.01 -4.38
C VAL A 15 -0.84 -11.38 -4.69
N TYR A 16 -1.64 -11.19 -3.66
CA TYR A 16 -2.87 -10.41 -3.76
C TYR A 16 -2.59 -8.93 -3.49
N PHE A 17 -2.90 -8.08 -4.47
CA PHE A 17 -2.81 -6.64 -4.35
C PHE A 17 -4.12 -5.98 -4.79
N ASN A 18 -4.63 -5.05 -3.96
CA ASN A 18 -5.87 -4.32 -4.24
C ASN A 18 -5.64 -2.81 -4.19
N HIS A 19 -5.85 -2.13 -5.33
CA HIS A 19 -5.69 -0.67 -5.45
C HIS A 19 -6.61 0.11 -4.50
N ALA A 20 -7.84 -0.36 -4.25
CA ALA A 20 -8.81 0.38 -3.44
C ALA A 20 -8.32 0.60 -2.00
N GLN A 21 -7.56 -0.35 -1.42
CA GLN A 21 -7.03 -0.17 -0.07
C GLN A 21 -5.91 0.87 0.01
N HIS A 22 -5.10 0.95 -1.04
CA HIS A 22 -3.94 1.83 -1.07
C HIS A 22 -4.33 3.24 -1.52
N VAL A 23 -5.24 3.36 -2.49
CA VAL A 23 -5.66 4.64 -3.06
C VAL A 23 -6.86 5.21 -2.29
N SER A 24 -7.96 4.47 -2.17
CA SER A 24 -9.19 5.03 -1.59
C SER A 24 -9.13 5.11 -0.06
N VAL A 25 -8.63 4.06 0.60
CA VAL A 25 -8.63 3.99 2.07
C VAL A 25 -7.40 4.67 2.66
N ALA A 26 -6.20 4.33 2.19
CA ALA A 26 -4.97 4.98 2.67
C ALA A 26 -4.73 6.36 2.04
N GLY A 27 -5.29 6.65 0.87
CA GLY A 27 -5.10 7.94 0.18
C GLY A 27 -3.64 8.17 -0.19
N ILE A 28 -2.99 7.15 -0.76
CA ILE A 28 -1.63 7.24 -1.29
C ILE A 28 -1.70 7.76 -2.73
N GLU A 29 -0.91 8.80 -3.01
CA GLU A 29 -0.78 9.38 -4.35
C GLU A 29 -0.17 8.38 -5.35
N CYS A 30 -0.68 8.38 -6.58
CA CYS A 30 -0.26 7.47 -7.66
C CYS A 30 1.26 7.49 -7.89
N GLN A 31 1.84 8.69 -7.83
CA GLN A 31 3.24 8.96 -8.09
C GLN A 31 4.17 8.28 -7.06
N LYS A 32 3.67 8.01 -5.85
CA LYS A 32 4.46 7.31 -4.83
C LYS A 32 4.84 5.89 -5.26
N CYS A 33 3.98 5.24 -6.04
CA CYS A 33 4.19 3.87 -6.52
C CYS A 33 4.70 3.85 -7.96
N HIS A 34 4.13 4.68 -8.84
CA HIS A 34 4.38 4.63 -10.29
C HIS A 34 5.33 5.71 -10.81
N GLY A 35 5.84 6.61 -9.94
CA GLY A 35 6.67 7.74 -10.34
C GLY A 35 5.88 8.87 -10.99
N PRO A 36 6.55 9.94 -11.47
CA PRO A 36 5.90 11.08 -12.12
C PRO A 36 5.41 10.69 -13.53
N VAL A 37 4.32 9.93 -13.59
CA VAL A 37 3.76 9.37 -14.84
C VAL A 37 3.40 10.44 -15.86
N GLU A 38 3.06 11.65 -15.38
CA GLU A 38 2.78 12.82 -16.20
C GLU A 38 3.98 13.34 -17.00
N GLU A 39 5.21 12.98 -16.61
CA GLU A 39 6.45 13.35 -17.30
C GLU A 39 7.00 12.20 -18.18
N MET A 40 6.33 11.04 -18.19
CA MET A 40 6.80 9.84 -18.91
C MET A 40 6.29 9.81 -20.35
N GLU A 41 7.15 10.16 -21.31
CA GLU A 41 6.86 9.98 -22.75
C GLU A 41 6.61 8.52 -23.13
N ILE A 42 7.37 7.60 -22.51
CA ILE A 42 7.19 6.15 -22.63
C ILE A 42 7.11 5.58 -21.22
N MET A 43 6.06 4.81 -20.95
CA MET A 43 5.86 4.19 -19.63
C MET A 43 7.00 3.23 -19.28
N TYR A 44 7.54 3.37 -18.07
CA TYR A 44 8.49 2.45 -17.47
C TYR A 44 8.12 2.15 -16.02
N GLN A 45 8.72 1.11 -15.46
CA GLN A 45 8.53 0.77 -14.05
C GLN A 45 9.45 1.63 -13.17
N HIS A 46 8.88 2.53 -12.38
CA HIS A 46 9.62 3.42 -11.48
C HIS A 46 10.07 2.71 -10.19
N SER A 47 9.13 2.10 -9.47
CA SER A 47 9.41 1.37 -8.23
C SER A 47 9.74 -0.09 -8.51
N SER A 48 10.58 -0.71 -7.67
CA SER A 48 10.91 -2.14 -7.82
C SER A 48 9.69 -3.06 -7.64
N LEU A 49 8.72 -2.64 -6.82
CA LEU A 49 7.55 -3.44 -6.42
C LEU A 49 7.91 -4.83 -5.87
N THR A 50 9.13 -4.95 -5.33
CA THR A 50 9.58 -6.17 -4.65
C THR A 50 8.99 -6.23 -3.24
N MET A 51 8.95 -7.43 -2.65
CA MET A 51 8.45 -7.62 -1.28
C MET A 51 9.11 -6.66 -0.26
N GLY A 52 10.43 -6.46 -0.37
CA GLY A 52 11.16 -5.52 0.51
C GLY A 52 10.68 -4.07 0.38
N TRP A 53 10.33 -3.64 -0.84
CA TRP A 53 9.75 -2.32 -1.06
C TRP A 53 8.37 -2.18 -0.39
N CYS A 54 7.51 -3.20 -0.53
CA CYS A 54 6.19 -3.24 0.13
C CYS A 54 6.33 -3.19 1.66
N ILE A 55 7.20 -4.03 2.23
CA ILE A 55 7.42 -4.10 3.69
C ILE A 55 7.90 -2.76 4.23
N ASN A 56 8.86 -2.12 3.57
CA ASN A 56 9.40 -0.83 4.04
C ASN A 56 8.33 0.26 3.97
N CYS A 57 7.57 0.33 2.87
CA CYS A 57 6.45 1.26 2.75
C CYS A 57 5.43 1.06 3.89
N HIS A 58 5.10 -0.20 4.23
CA HIS A 58 4.16 -0.51 5.33
C HIS A 58 4.71 -0.15 6.73
N ARG A 59 6.02 -0.21 6.92
CA ARG A 59 6.68 0.19 8.18
C ARG A 59 6.71 1.71 8.37
N GLU A 60 6.77 2.46 7.28
CA GLU A 60 6.94 3.92 7.31
C GLU A 60 5.61 4.68 7.17
N THR A 61 4.60 4.07 6.55
CA THR A 61 3.34 4.74 6.25
C THR A 61 2.37 4.66 7.42
N ASN A 62 1.99 5.82 7.94
CA ASN A 62 0.94 5.96 8.96
C ASN A 62 -0.45 5.76 8.36
N VAL A 63 -1.31 5.06 9.09
CA VAL A 63 -2.72 4.85 8.73
C VAL A 63 -3.52 6.10 9.07
N LYS A 64 -4.41 6.48 8.15
CA LYS A 64 -5.38 7.57 8.39
C LYS A 64 -6.51 7.04 9.27
N VAL A 65 -6.46 7.39 10.54
CA VAL A 65 -7.47 7.00 11.54
C VAL A 65 -8.54 8.08 11.71
N LYS A 66 -8.21 9.34 11.40
CA LYS A 66 -9.16 10.45 11.51
C LYS A 66 -10.38 10.19 10.62
N ASP A 67 -11.56 10.38 11.20
CA ASP A 67 -12.86 10.32 10.54
C ASP A 67 -13.32 8.91 10.09
N ASN A 68 -12.77 7.85 10.69
CA ASN A 68 -13.25 6.49 10.48
C ASN A 68 -13.65 5.82 11.82
N GLU A 69 -14.97 5.69 12.02
CA GLU A 69 -15.54 5.07 13.22
C GLU A 69 -15.06 3.64 13.46
N TYR A 70 -14.78 2.88 12.38
CA TYR A 70 -14.25 1.52 12.48
C TYR A 70 -12.86 1.50 13.13
N TYR A 71 -12.00 2.48 12.81
CA TYR A 71 -10.64 2.52 13.33
C TYR A 71 -10.50 3.16 14.70
N THR A 72 -11.52 3.84 15.22
CA THR A 72 -11.41 4.60 16.48
C THR A 72 -11.06 3.69 17.66
N LYS A 73 -11.78 2.57 17.82
CA LYS A 73 -11.51 1.60 18.90
C LYS A 73 -10.17 0.87 18.72
N ILE A 74 -9.88 0.43 17.50
CA ILE A 74 -8.62 -0.26 17.17
C ILE A 74 -7.43 0.67 17.43
N HIS A 75 -7.56 1.95 17.08
CA HIS A 75 -6.52 2.93 17.29
C HIS A 75 -6.25 3.15 18.77
N GLU A 76 -7.27 3.36 19.59
CA GLU A 76 -7.09 3.54 21.03
C GLU A 76 -6.38 2.34 21.69
N GLU A 77 -6.76 1.12 21.34
CA GLU A 77 -6.14 -0.09 21.89
C GLU A 77 -4.69 -0.25 21.43
N LEU A 78 -4.43 -0.13 20.13
CA LEU A 78 -3.09 -0.33 19.57
C LEU A 78 -2.15 0.82 19.92
N SER A 79 -2.63 2.07 19.97
CA SER A 79 -1.83 3.21 20.42
C SER A 79 -1.42 3.06 21.88
N LYS A 80 -2.30 2.57 22.76
CA LYS A 80 -1.93 2.24 24.16
C LYS A 80 -0.90 1.11 24.22
N LYS A 81 -1.09 0.05 23.43
CA LYS A 81 -0.19 -1.11 23.39
C LYS A 81 1.23 -0.76 22.93
N TYR A 82 1.34 0.05 21.87
CA TYR A 82 2.62 0.40 21.27
C TYR A 82 3.20 1.72 21.79
N GLY A 83 2.45 2.49 22.59
CA GLY A 83 2.88 3.77 23.13
C GLY A 83 3.08 4.85 22.06
N VAL A 84 2.33 4.78 20.95
CA VAL A 84 2.46 5.70 19.81
C VAL A 84 1.15 6.40 19.49
N GLU A 85 1.22 7.68 19.13
CA GLU A 85 0.05 8.46 18.70
C GLU A 85 -0.41 8.09 17.28
N LYS A 86 0.49 7.61 16.42
CA LYS A 86 0.16 7.21 15.05
C LYS A 86 0.57 5.76 14.84
N LEU A 87 -0.31 5.01 14.17
CA LEU A 87 -0.07 3.62 13.84
C LEU A 87 0.34 3.49 12.39
N THR A 88 1.33 2.66 12.12
CA THR A 88 1.73 2.31 10.76
C THR A 88 0.92 1.13 10.24
N ALA A 89 0.90 0.94 8.91
CA ALA A 89 0.26 -0.23 8.33
C ALA A 89 0.85 -1.54 8.88
N ALA A 90 2.14 -1.55 9.20
CA ALA A 90 2.79 -2.67 9.88
C ALA A 90 2.23 -2.96 11.27
N GLN A 91 1.95 -1.93 12.08
CA GLN A 91 1.38 -2.09 13.43
C GLN A 91 -0.09 -2.53 13.39
N MET A 92 -0.78 -2.29 12.27
CA MET A 92 -2.15 -2.78 12.00
C MET A 92 -2.17 -4.22 11.44
N GLY A 93 -1.02 -4.89 11.43
CA GLY A 93 -0.88 -6.26 10.94
C GLY A 93 -0.69 -6.38 9.43
N GLY A 94 -0.38 -5.29 8.72
CA GLY A 94 -0.10 -5.28 7.27
C GLY A 94 1.19 -6.00 6.86
N LEU A 95 1.83 -6.75 7.76
CA LEU A 95 3.01 -7.58 7.50
C LEU A 95 2.73 -9.08 7.72
N GLU A 96 1.48 -9.46 8.00
CA GLU A 96 1.10 -10.86 8.11
C GLU A 96 1.11 -11.55 6.74
N CYS A 97 1.73 -12.73 6.65
CA CYS A 97 1.87 -13.46 5.39
C CYS A 97 0.53 -13.63 4.66
N GLY A 98 -0.50 -14.10 5.39
CA GLY A 98 -1.84 -14.40 4.89
C GLY A 98 -2.60 -13.22 4.29
N LYS A 99 -2.18 -11.97 4.56
CA LYS A 99 -2.86 -10.78 4.04
C LYS A 99 -2.40 -10.41 2.62
N CYS A 100 -1.23 -10.89 2.21
CA CYS A 100 -0.64 -10.61 0.90
C CYS A 100 -0.43 -11.89 0.08
N HIS A 101 -0.19 -13.01 0.76
CA HIS A 101 0.10 -14.32 0.19
C HIS A 101 -0.92 -15.29 0.76
N TYR A 102 -1.67 -15.97 -0.10
CA TYR A 102 -2.71 -16.94 0.31
C TYR A 102 -2.16 -18.08 1.17
#